data_AF-A0A3M2M840-F1
#
_entry.id   AF-A0A3M2M840-F1
#
_cell.length_a   1.000
_cell.length_b   1.000
_cell.length_c   1.000
_cell.angle_alpha   90.00
_cell.angle_beta   90.00
_cell.angle_gamma   90.00
#
_symmetry.space_group_name_H-M   'P 1'
#
loop_
_entity.id
_entity.type
_entity.pdbx_description
1 polymer ?
#
loop_
_entity_poly.entity_id
_entity_poly.type
_entity_poly.pdbx_seq_one_letter_code
_entity_poly.pdbx_strand_id
1 'polypeptide(L)'
;MLPAALGERGLEAVDGAGGGGVMLDDQGSHAHIVRPRTKSLPGHLGQTHTRTSRIPFARPPGLRSAWFAVNIYFMTDSRTTLLDAAAEEFARHGFKGARVQEIVRRAGVNERMIYHHFGNKEGLYRATILELRRRTGELWTPVLAEAAAMDPVPGVRRALQGLFDTLDTVPQMIALMLHEWLSGEWRSSMPGPDELPAELRALHERGQAAGDFAPDVPFEVSYAAIMGIVISTTVFVGRFAEFNPDVVPADRARQREVAIDQLLYGMSARRS
;
A
#
# COMPACT_ATOMS: atom_id res chain seq x y z
N MET A 1 -19.56 -29.82 -35.24
CA MET A 1 -18.76 -30.76 -34.41
C MET A 1 -18.64 -30.16 -33.01
N LEU A 2 -19.54 -30.56 -32.10
CA LEU A 2 -19.53 -30.24 -30.67
C LEU A 2 -19.06 -31.49 -29.93
N PRO A 3 -18.09 -31.43 -29.00
CA PRO A 3 -17.81 -32.57 -28.13
C PRO A 3 -18.79 -32.61 -26.94
N ALA A 4 -19.54 -33.70 -26.93
CA ALA A 4 -20.13 -34.48 -25.84
C ALA A 4 -20.10 -33.97 -24.38
N ALA A 5 -21.31 -33.91 -23.82
CA ALA A 5 -21.72 -34.16 -22.43
C ALA A 5 -20.62 -34.53 -21.40
N LEU A 6 -20.36 -33.60 -20.48
CA LEU A 6 -19.80 -33.92 -19.15
C LEU A 6 -20.90 -34.58 -18.31
N GLY A 7 -20.62 -35.79 -17.83
CA GLY A 7 -21.55 -36.61 -17.06
C GLY A 7 -21.93 -36.01 -15.71
N GLU A 8 -23.20 -36.17 -15.36
CA GLU A 8 -23.85 -35.63 -14.15
C GLU A 8 -23.48 -36.36 -12.83
N ARG A 9 -22.23 -36.74 -12.59
CA ARG A 9 -21.84 -37.36 -11.32
C ARG A 9 -20.49 -36.82 -10.83
N GLY A 10 -20.51 -35.94 -9.84
CA GLY A 10 -19.30 -35.48 -9.13
C GLY A 10 -19.41 -34.15 -8.37
N LEU A 11 -20.40 -33.30 -8.67
CA LEU A 11 -20.49 -31.95 -8.09
C LEU A 11 -21.41 -31.91 -6.87
N GLU A 12 -20.86 -31.73 -5.66
CA GLU A 12 -21.66 -31.35 -4.49
C GLU A 12 -21.99 -29.85 -4.55
N ALA A 13 -23.24 -29.53 -4.91
CA ALA A 13 -23.77 -28.19 -4.78
C ALA A 13 -24.03 -27.88 -3.30
N VAL A 14 -23.28 -26.95 -2.72
CA VAL A 14 -23.51 -26.48 -1.35
C VAL A 14 -24.44 -25.27 -1.41
N ASP A 15 -25.71 -25.49 -1.13
CA ASP A 15 -26.74 -24.43 -1.14
C ASP A 15 -26.62 -23.56 0.12
N GLY A 16 -26.52 -22.24 -0.07
CA GLY A 16 -26.31 -21.26 0.99
C GLY A 16 -27.13 -20.01 0.70
N ALA A 17 -27.83 -19.51 1.72
CA ALA A 17 -28.72 -18.35 1.64
C ALA A 17 -27.98 -17.08 1.18
N GLY A 18 -27.91 -16.87 -0.13
CA GLY A 18 -27.18 -15.74 -0.72
C GLY A 18 -26.80 -15.88 -2.20
N GLY A 19 -27.53 -16.66 -3.01
CA GLY A 19 -27.55 -16.57 -4.48
C GLY A 19 -26.27 -16.87 -5.27
N GLY A 20 -25.10 -17.03 -4.64
CA GLY A 20 -23.85 -17.44 -5.28
C GLY A 20 -23.40 -18.82 -4.78
N GLY A 21 -23.09 -19.72 -5.72
CA GLY A 21 -22.62 -21.07 -5.42
C GLY A 21 -21.09 -21.15 -5.47
N VAL A 22 -20.49 -21.88 -4.52
CA VAL A 22 -19.09 -22.32 -4.61
C VAL A 22 -19.12 -23.81 -4.90
N MET A 23 -18.59 -24.21 -6.05
CA MET A 23 -18.43 -25.63 -6.42
C MET A 23 -16.96 -26.02 -6.31
N LEU A 24 -16.68 -27.16 -5.72
CA LEU A 24 -15.35 -27.76 -5.74
C LEU A 24 -15.23 -28.68 -6.95
N ASP A 25 -14.01 -28.83 -7.48
CA ASP A 25 -13.72 -29.94 -8.39
C ASP A 25 -13.69 -31.28 -7.63
N ASP A 26 -13.84 -32.40 -8.35
CA ASP A 26 -13.85 -33.76 -7.79
C ASP A 26 -12.61 -34.11 -6.95
N GLN A 27 -11.53 -33.34 -7.09
CA GLN A 27 -10.25 -33.52 -6.40
C GLN A 27 -10.06 -32.57 -5.21
N GLY A 28 -10.98 -31.62 -4.98
CA GLY A 28 -10.88 -30.60 -3.93
C GLY A 28 -9.67 -29.66 -4.06
N SER A 29 -9.11 -29.54 -5.27
CA SER A 29 -7.87 -28.82 -5.59
C SER A 29 -8.12 -27.41 -6.13
N HIS A 30 -9.34 -27.15 -6.61
CA HIS A 30 -9.76 -25.85 -7.10
C HIS A 30 -11.20 -25.53 -6.67
N ALA A 31 -11.43 -24.26 -6.33
CA ALA A 31 -12.77 -23.74 -6.09
C ALA A 31 -13.27 -22.95 -7.31
N HIS A 32 -14.49 -23.23 -7.73
CA HIS A 32 -15.23 -22.54 -8.77
C HIS A 32 -16.26 -21.61 -8.13
N ILE A 33 -16.05 -20.30 -8.27
CA ILE A 33 -16.97 -19.30 -7.75
C ILE A 33 -17.98 -18.93 -8.83
N VAL A 34 -19.26 -19.17 -8.56
CA VAL A 34 -20.38 -18.75 -9.41
C VAL A 34 -21.02 -17.52 -8.78
N ARG A 35 -20.77 -16.34 -9.36
CA ARG A 35 -21.45 -15.10 -8.96
C ARG A 35 -22.68 -14.85 -9.83
N PRO A 36 -23.89 -14.65 -9.28
CA PRO A 36 -25.00 -14.10 -10.05
C PRO A 36 -24.73 -12.61 -10.33
N ARG A 37 -25.05 -12.12 -11.54
CA ARG A 37 -25.05 -10.68 -11.81
C ARG A 37 -26.39 -10.10 -11.35
N THR A 38 -26.38 -9.17 -10.41
CA THR A 38 -27.56 -8.36 -10.07
C THR A 38 -27.75 -7.25 -11.10
N LYS A 39 -28.67 -7.48 -12.05
CA LYS A 39 -29.61 -6.52 -12.70
C LYS A 39 -30.02 -7.05 -14.08
N SER A 40 -31.29 -7.43 -14.21
CA SER A 40 -32.00 -7.41 -15.49
C SER A 40 -32.47 -5.97 -15.75
N LEU A 41 -32.01 -5.38 -16.85
CA LEU A 41 -32.77 -4.32 -17.53
C LEU A 41 -33.92 -5.00 -18.30
N PRO A 42 -35.14 -4.45 -18.33
CA PRO A 42 -36.25 -5.06 -19.07
C PRO A 42 -35.98 -4.91 -20.58
N GLY A 43 -35.89 -6.01 -21.32
CA GLY A 43 -35.95 -5.97 -22.79
C GLY A 43 -35.11 -6.97 -23.59
N HIS A 44 -34.21 -7.75 -22.98
CA HIS A 44 -33.41 -8.73 -23.74
C HIS A 44 -33.61 -10.16 -23.23
N LEU A 45 -34.34 -10.97 -23.99
CA LEU A 45 -34.31 -12.43 -23.93
C LEU A 45 -33.06 -12.91 -24.69
N GLY A 46 -32.21 -13.68 -24.03
CA GLY A 46 -31.22 -14.53 -24.71
C GLY A 46 -29.79 -14.42 -24.18
N GLN A 47 -29.36 -15.51 -23.54
CA GLN A 47 -27.99 -15.91 -23.19
C GLN A 47 -27.41 -15.36 -21.87
N THR A 48 -27.48 -16.22 -20.83
CA THR A 48 -26.77 -16.08 -19.56
C THR A 48 -25.32 -16.56 -19.69
N HIS A 49 -24.34 -15.65 -19.67
CA HIS A 49 -22.93 -16.03 -19.53
C HIS A 49 -22.52 -16.02 -18.05
N THR A 50 -22.31 -17.20 -17.47
CA THR A 50 -21.76 -17.39 -16.12
C THR A 50 -20.24 -17.22 -16.18
N ARG A 51 -19.67 -16.27 -15.43
CA ARG A 51 -18.22 -16.11 -15.33
C ARG A 51 -17.70 -16.96 -14.17
N THR A 52 -17.12 -18.10 -14.48
CA THR A 52 -16.48 -18.99 -13.50
C THR A 52 -15.02 -18.59 -13.33
N SER A 53 -14.63 -18.21 -12.11
CA SER A 53 -13.21 -18.02 -11.76
C SER A 53 -12.71 -19.24 -11.00
N ARG A 54 -11.59 -19.81 -11.44
CA ARG A 54 -10.92 -20.99 -10.86
C ARG A 54 -9.78 -20.52 -9.97
N ILE A 55 -9.80 -20.89 -8.69
CA ILE A 55 -8.78 -20.52 -7.71
C ILE A 55 -8.17 -21.80 -7.14
N PRO A 56 -6.83 -21.93 -7.01
CA PRO A 56 -6.21 -23.06 -6.33
C PRO A 56 -6.69 -23.11 -4.86
N PHE A 57 -7.16 -24.27 -4.41
CA PHE A 57 -7.70 -24.49 -3.07
C PHE A 57 -7.14 -25.81 -2.51
N ALA A 58 -6.53 -25.77 -1.33
CA ALA A 58 -6.13 -26.97 -0.60
C ALA A 58 -6.90 -27.01 0.72
N ARG A 59 -7.66 -28.07 0.95
CA ARG A 59 -8.47 -28.23 2.16
C ARG A 59 -7.56 -28.47 3.38
N PRO A 60 -7.63 -27.66 4.45
CA PRO A 60 -6.78 -27.87 5.63
C PRO A 60 -7.19 -29.17 6.36
N PRO A 61 -6.22 -29.92 6.91
CA PRO A 61 -6.51 -31.15 7.65
C PRO A 61 -7.36 -30.85 8.90
N GLY A 62 -8.45 -31.61 9.08
CA GLY A 62 -9.35 -31.53 10.25
C GLY A 62 -10.66 -30.77 10.04
N LEU A 63 -10.84 -30.04 8.94
CA LEU A 63 -12.07 -29.28 8.64
C LEU A 63 -13.13 -30.13 7.92
N ARG A 64 -14.20 -30.48 8.65
CA ARG A 64 -15.33 -31.31 8.17
C ARG A 64 -16.15 -30.67 7.05
N SER A 65 -16.09 -29.35 6.87
CA SER A 65 -16.89 -28.61 5.89
C SER A 65 -16.02 -27.75 4.96
N ALA A 66 -16.25 -27.91 3.65
CA ALA A 66 -15.64 -27.09 2.60
C ALA A 66 -16.02 -25.61 2.73
N TRP A 67 -17.27 -25.33 3.12
CA TRP A 67 -17.73 -23.95 3.38
C TRP A 67 -16.94 -23.29 4.52
N PHE A 68 -16.61 -24.02 5.60
CA PHE A 68 -15.77 -23.46 6.67
C PHE A 68 -14.31 -23.31 6.23
N ALA A 69 -13.77 -24.24 5.45
CA ALA A 69 -12.41 -24.10 4.92
C ALA A 69 -12.31 -22.91 3.94
N VAL A 70 -13.31 -22.69 3.08
CA VAL A 70 -13.44 -21.52 2.20
C VAL A 70 -13.65 -20.25 3.02
N ASN A 71 -14.47 -20.28 4.07
CA ASN A 71 -14.66 -19.15 4.99
C ASN A 71 -13.36 -18.80 5.73
N ILE A 72 -12.59 -19.79 6.20
CA ILE A 72 -11.27 -19.61 6.83
C ILE A 72 -10.23 -19.10 5.81
N TYR A 73 -10.32 -19.54 4.56
CA TYR A 73 -9.45 -19.06 3.47
C TYR A 73 -9.79 -17.61 3.06
N PHE A 74 -11.07 -17.22 3.08
CA PHE A 74 -11.55 -15.83 2.98
C PHE A 74 -11.36 -15.02 4.29
N MET A 75 -11.01 -15.69 5.39
CA MET A 75 -10.56 -15.10 6.65
C MET A 75 -9.05 -14.89 6.64
N THR A 76 -8.46 -14.67 5.46
CA THR A 76 -7.43 -13.64 5.35
C THR A 76 -7.97 -12.42 6.07
N ASP A 77 -7.30 -11.99 7.14
CA ASP A 77 -7.88 -11.10 8.16
C ASP A 77 -8.68 -9.97 7.49
N SER A 78 -10.02 -10.01 7.64
CA SER A 78 -10.93 -9.02 7.04
C SER A 78 -10.55 -7.59 7.40
N ARG A 79 -9.86 -7.41 8.54
CA ARG A 79 -9.26 -6.14 8.94
C ARG A 79 -8.12 -5.75 8.00
N THR A 80 -7.18 -6.65 7.72
CA THR A 80 -6.05 -6.42 6.81
C THR A 80 -6.51 -6.14 5.39
N THR A 81 -7.45 -6.93 4.84
CA THR A 81 -7.96 -6.69 3.48
C THR A 81 -8.71 -5.36 3.36
N LEU A 82 -9.43 -4.95 4.41
CA LEU A 82 -10.01 -3.61 4.49
C LEU A 82 -8.95 -2.52 4.55
N LEU A 83 -7.87 -2.69 5.31
CA LEU A 83 -6.79 -1.71 5.40
C LEU A 83 -6.07 -1.52 4.06
N ASP A 84 -5.80 -2.61 3.33
CA ASP A 84 -5.18 -2.56 2.00
C ASP A 84 -6.07 -1.85 0.98
N ALA A 85 -7.36 -2.23 0.92
CA ALA A 85 -8.32 -1.59 0.03
C ALA A 85 -8.53 -0.10 0.37
N ALA A 86 -8.56 0.23 1.66
CA ALA A 86 -8.67 1.59 2.15
C ALA A 86 -7.44 2.42 1.81
N ALA A 87 -6.22 1.86 1.96
CA ALA A 87 -4.98 2.54 1.62
C ALA A 87 -4.98 3.02 0.16
N GLU A 88 -5.39 2.16 -0.76
CA GLU A 88 -5.48 2.54 -2.16
C GLU A 88 -6.56 3.59 -2.44
N GLU A 89 -7.76 3.45 -1.86
CA GLU A 89 -8.86 4.39 -2.08
C GLU A 89 -8.54 5.79 -1.51
N PHE A 90 -8.00 5.84 -0.30
CA PHE A 90 -7.59 7.08 0.35
C PHE A 90 -6.40 7.73 -0.36
N ALA A 91 -5.45 6.94 -0.87
CA ALA A 91 -4.32 7.49 -1.63
C ALA A 91 -4.79 8.21 -2.90
N ARG A 92 -5.80 7.67 -3.59
CA ARG A 92 -6.32 8.25 -4.84
C ARG A 92 -7.21 9.46 -4.60
N HIS A 93 -8.04 9.43 -3.56
CA HIS A 93 -9.16 10.38 -3.43
C HIS A 93 -9.10 11.24 -2.17
N GLY A 94 -8.12 11.02 -1.30
CA GLY A 94 -8.06 11.62 0.02
C GLY A 94 -9.22 11.17 0.92
N PHE A 95 -9.24 11.65 2.17
CA PHE A 95 -10.30 11.28 3.10
C PHE A 95 -11.71 11.67 2.60
N LYS A 96 -11.89 12.91 2.15
CA LYS A 96 -13.21 13.42 1.72
C LYS A 96 -13.73 12.72 0.46
N GLY A 97 -12.87 12.50 -0.53
CA GLY A 97 -13.26 11.92 -1.82
C GLY A 97 -13.46 10.41 -1.80
N ALA A 98 -12.79 9.68 -0.90
CA ALA A 98 -12.87 8.23 -0.82
C ALA A 98 -14.29 7.72 -0.50
N ARG A 99 -14.72 6.63 -1.14
CA ARG A 99 -16.06 6.06 -0.94
C ARG A 99 -15.99 4.73 -0.17
N VAL A 100 -16.71 4.65 0.96
CA VAL A 100 -16.80 3.42 1.78
C VAL A 100 -17.24 2.22 0.96
N GLN A 101 -18.23 2.42 0.08
CA GLN A 101 -18.73 1.40 -0.83
C GLN A 101 -17.66 0.85 -1.77
N GLU A 102 -16.74 1.71 -2.24
CA GLU A 102 -15.64 1.30 -3.11
C GLU A 102 -14.58 0.50 -2.33
N ILE A 103 -14.29 0.89 -1.09
CA ILE A 103 -13.39 0.15 -0.20
C ILE A 103 -13.90 -1.26 0.04
N VAL A 104 -15.16 -1.43 0.46
CA VAL A 104 -15.70 -2.78 0.76
C VAL A 104 -15.84 -3.62 -0.49
N ARG A 105 -16.16 -3.00 -1.64
CA ARG A 105 -16.19 -3.68 -2.94
C ARG A 105 -14.81 -4.21 -3.32
N ARG A 106 -13.75 -3.44 -3.08
CA ARG A 106 -12.36 -3.84 -3.37
C ARG A 106 -11.85 -4.89 -2.38
N ALA A 107 -12.14 -4.73 -1.09
CA ALA A 107 -11.81 -5.70 -0.05
C ALA A 107 -12.58 -7.02 -0.18
N GLY A 108 -13.72 -7.03 -0.88
CA GLY A 108 -14.55 -8.22 -1.03
C GLY A 108 -15.31 -8.60 0.25
N VAL A 109 -15.55 -7.62 1.14
CA VAL A 109 -16.20 -7.84 2.44
C VAL A 109 -17.52 -7.07 2.57
N ASN A 110 -18.30 -7.38 3.60
CA ASN A 110 -19.53 -6.65 3.91
C ASN A 110 -19.21 -5.30 4.59
N GLU A 111 -19.93 -4.24 4.25
CA GLU A 111 -19.81 -2.90 4.85
C GLU A 111 -19.88 -2.92 6.39
N ARG A 112 -20.65 -3.83 6.98
CA ARG A 112 -20.73 -4.03 8.45
C ARG A 112 -19.36 -4.30 9.09
N MET A 113 -18.41 -4.86 8.34
CA MET A 113 -17.04 -5.12 8.83
C MET A 113 -16.26 -3.84 9.12
N ILE A 114 -16.54 -2.74 8.42
CA ILE A 114 -15.91 -1.46 8.73
C ILE A 114 -16.35 -0.97 10.10
N TYR A 115 -17.66 -0.97 10.36
CA TYR A 115 -18.21 -0.53 11.64
C TYR A 115 -17.77 -1.45 12.79
N HIS A 116 -17.62 -2.76 12.51
CA HIS A 116 -17.15 -3.72 13.51
C HIS A 116 -15.67 -3.50 13.89
N HIS A 117 -14.78 -3.35 12.92
CA HIS A 117 -13.33 -3.27 13.16
C HIS A 117 -12.83 -1.86 13.48
N PHE A 118 -13.48 -0.85 12.91
CA PHE A 118 -12.97 0.52 12.90
C PHE A 118 -13.98 1.55 13.41
N GLY A 119 -15.22 1.14 13.70
CA GLY A 119 -16.29 2.01 14.17
C GLY A 119 -16.90 2.88 13.07
N ASN A 120 -16.09 3.60 12.30
CA ASN A 120 -16.54 4.46 11.20
C ASN A 120 -15.43 4.67 10.15
N LYS A 121 -15.71 5.47 9.12
CA LYS A 121 -14.75 5.81 8.05
C LYS A 121 -13.50 6.53 8.57
N GLU A 122 -13.64 7.37 9.58
CA GLU A 122 -12.50 8.08 10.19
C GLU A 122 -11.60 7.14 10.98
N GLY A 123 -12.18 6.22 11.75
CA GLY A 123 -11.44 5.15 12.42
C GLY A 123 -10.71 4.25 11.43
N LEU A 124 -11.34 3.93 10.29
CA LEU A 124 -10.69 3.20 9.21
C LEU A 124 -9.51 3.99 8.63
N TYR A 125 -9.71 5.29 8.34
CA TYR A 125 -8.65 6.16 7.82
C TYR A 125 -7.44 6.23 8.75
N ARG A 126 -7.66 6.45 10.05
CA ARG A 126 -6.59 6.47 11.06
C ARG A 126 -5.86 5.14 11.14
N ALA A 127 -6.62 4.04 11.16
CA ALA A 127 -6.04 2.69 11.19
C ALA A 127 -5.21 2.40 9.93
N THR A 128 -5.64 2.87 8.76
CA THR A 128 -4.90 2.77 7.50
C THR A 128 -3.57 3.53 7.58
N ILE A 129 -3.56 4.77 8.08
CA ILE A 129 -2.30 5.53 8.22
C ILE A 129 -1.35 4.84 9.21
N LEU A 130 -1.85 4.38 10.36
CA LEU A 130 -1.06 3.65 11.34
C LEU A 130 -0.44 2.38 10.75
N GLU A 131 -1.22 1.63 9.95
CA GLU A 131 -0.73 0.44 9.28
C GLU A 131 0.35 0.76 8.23
N LEU A 132 0.18 1.84 7.45
CA LEU A 132 1.20 2.28 6.50
C LEU A 132 2.47 2.73 7.23
N ARG A 133 2.35 3.50 8.32
CA ARG A 133 3.49 3.89 9.19
C ARG A 133 4.23 2.66 9.72
N ARG A 134 3.49 1.64 10.20
CA ARG A 134 4.06 0.37 10.67
C ARG A 134 4.86 -0.32 9.56
N ARG A 135 4.27 -0.50 8.37
CA ARG A 135 4.95 -1.13 7.21
C ARG A 135 6.18 -0.36 6.76
N THR A 136 6.08 0.98 6.71
CA THR A 136 7.23 1.84 6.41
C THR A 136 8.34 1.67 7.44
N GLY A 137 8.01 1.65 8.73
CA GLY A 137 8.99 1.41 9.81
C GLY A 137 9.64 0.03 9.72
N GLU A 138 8.88 -1.03 9.45
CA GLU A 138 9.42 -2.40 9.32
C GLU A 138 10.46 -2.54 8.20
N LEU A 139 10.28 -1.79 7.12
CA LEU A 139 11.19 -1.80 5.98
C LEU A 139 12.37 -0.85 6.17
N TRP A 140 12.12 0.35 6.70
CA TRP A 140 13.12 1.41 6.73
C TRP A 140 13.97 1.42 8.00
N THR A 141 13.42 1.09 9.17
CA THR A 141 14.14 1.15 10.45
C THR A 141 15.42 0.29 10.46
N PRO A 142 15.44 -0.96 9.96
CA PRO A 142 16.68 -1.75 9.91
C PRO A 142 17.75 -1.10 9.02
N VAL A 143 17.34 -0.55 7.88
CA VAL A 143 18.22 0.14 6.94
C VAL A 143 18.78 1.43 7.54
N LEU A 144 17.94 2.16 8.26
CA LEU A 144 18.33 3.39 8.92
C LEU A 144 19.32 3.12 10.06
N ALA A 145 19.13 2.03 10.82
CA ALA A 145 20.08 1.60 11.85
C ALA A 145 21.45 1.22 11.25
N GLU A 146 21.45 0.50 10.13
CA GLU A 146 22.67 0.19 9.35
C GLU A 146 23.37 1.48 8.90
N ALA A 147 22.63 2.39 8.26
CA ALA A 147 23.12 3.67 7.79
C ALA A 147 23.73 4.51 8.92
N ALA A 148 23.12 4.50 10.11
CA ALA A 148 23.59 5.22 11.28
C ALA A 148 24.91 4.69 11.85
N ALA A 149 25.34 3.50 11.48
CA ALA A 149 26.65 2.96 11.84
C ALA A 149 27.76 3.36 10.85
N MET A 150 27.42 3.99 9.73
CA MET A 150 28.37 4.40 8.69
C MET A 150 28.93 5.81 8.93
N ASP A 151 29.94 6.18 8.14
CA ASP A 151 30.40 7.56 8.04
C ASP A 151 29.25 8.49 7.60
N PRO A 152 29.23 9.79 8.00
CA PRO A 152 28.06 10.64 7.86
C PRO A 152 27.50 10.74 6.44
N VAL A 153 28.33 11.05 5.45
CA VAL A 153 27.93 11.20 4.05
C VAL A 153 27.38 9.90 3.45
N PRO A 154 28.11 8.76 3.46
CA PRO A 154 27.57 7.50 2.94
C PRO A 154 26.40 6.96 3.76
N GLY A 155 26.33 7.24 5.07
CA GLY A 155 25.20 6.90 5.92
C GLY A 155 23.91 7.62 5.50
N VAL A 156 23.95 8.94 5.32
CA VAL A 156 22.79 9.70 4.80
C VAL A 156 22.37 9.18 3.42
N ARG A 157 23.32 8.91 2.52
CA ARG A 157 23.03 8.29 1.21
C ARG A 157 22.28 6.96 1.37
N ARG A 158 22.79 6.04 2.19
CA ARG A 158 22.20 4.72 2.44
C ARG A 158 20.79 4.83 3.02
N ALA A 159 20.58 5.75 3.96
CA ALA A 159 19.27 6.00 4.56
C ALA A 159 18.24 6.50 3.54
N LEU A 160 18.64 7.39 2.62
CA LEU A 160 17.77 7.91 1.56
C LEU A 160 17.45 6.88 0.49
N GLN A 161 18.44 6.07 0.07
CA GLN A 161 18.19 4.93 -0.82
C GLN A 161 17.16 3.98 -0.20
N GLY A 162 17.35 3.60 1.07
CA GLY A 162 16.40 2.79 1.81
C GLY A 162 15.00 3.40 1.93
N LEU A 163 14.92 4.72 2.11
CA LEU A 163 13.65 5.42 2.15
C LEU A 163 12.94 5.35 0.80
N PHE A 164 13.64 5.61 -0.31
CA PHE A 164 13.06 5.48 -1.65
C PHE A 164 12.57 4.06 -1.96
N ASP A 165 13.35 3.04 -1.62
CA ASP A 165 12.96 1.63 -1.82
C ASP A 165 11.73 1.25 -0.97
N THR A 166 11.67 1.77 0.26
CA THR A 166 10.51 1.61 1.14
C THR A 166 9.27 2.27 0.54
N LEU A 167 9.41 3.47 -0.02
CA LEU A 167 8.31 4.21 -0.62
C LEU A 167 7.81 3.61 -1.94
N ASP A 168 8.66 2.89 -2.68
CA ASP A 168 8.21 2.05 -3.79
C ASP A 168 7.35 0.88 -3.32
N THR A 169 7.68 0.32 -2.17
CA THR A 169 6.98 -0.81 -1.58
C THR A 169 5.66 -0.37 -0.93
N VAL A 170 5.62 0.85 -0.39
CA VAL A 170 4.48 1.45 0.32
C VAL A 170 4.08 2.81 -0.30
N PRO A 171 3.70 2.85 -1.59
CA PRO A 171 3.50 4.12 -2.32
C PRO A 171 2.31 4.94 -1.80
N GLN A 172 1.36 4.30 -1.12
CA GLN A 172 0.20 4.97 -0.53
C GLN A 172 0.61 5.93 0.60
N MET A 173 1.75 5.69 1.28
CA MET A 173 2.17 6.50 2.42
C MET A 173 2.35 7.98 2.05
N ILE A 174 3.12 8.27 1.00
CA ILE A 174 3.38 9.65 0.55
C ILE A 174 2.09 10.31 0.02
N ALA A 175 1.25 9.57 -0.69
CA ALA A 175 -0.02 10.10 -1.18
C ALA A 175 -0.94 10.53 -0.03
N LEU A 176 -1.10 9.69 1.00
CA LEU A 176 -1.93 10.03 2.16
C LEU A 176 -1.32 11.18 2.97
N MET A 177 0.01 11.21 3.16
CA MET A 177 0.68 12.34 3.79
C MET A 177 0.37 13.65 3.07
N LEU A 178 0.49 13.68 1.74
CA LEU A 178 0.18 14.88 0.95
C LEU A 178 -1.29 15.31 1.06
N HIS A 179 -2.24 14.36 1.11
CA HIS A 179 -3.65 14.68 1.34
C HIS A 179 -3.87 15.37 2.70
N GLU A 180 -3.20 14.90 3.76
CA GLU A 180 -3.30 15.56 5.08
C GLU A 180 -2.63 16.94 5.07
N TRP A 181 -1.45 17.07 4.45
CA TRP A 181 -0.70 18.32 4.37
C TRP A 181 -1.46 19.41 3.61
N LEU A 182 -2.02 19.09 2.45
CA LEU A 182 -2.71 20.06 1.59
C LEU A 182 -4.12 20.38 2.07
N SER A 183 -4.80 19.46 2.76
CA SER A 183 -6.13 19.73 3.28
C SER A 183 -6.13 20.56 4.56
N GLY A 184 -5.00 20.59 5.30
CA GLY A 184 -4.92 21.18 6.63
C GLY A 184 -5.76 20.45 7.69
N GLU A 185 -6.39 19.33 7.32
CA GLU A 185 -7.24 18.53 8.19
C GLU A 185 -6.47 17.30 8.67
N TRP A 186 -5.66 17.52 9.70
CA TRP A 186 -4.86 16.50 10.38
C TRP A 186 -5.76 15.49 11.08
N ARG A 187 -5.94 14.32 10.46
CA ARG A 187 -6.66 13.18 11.07
C ARG A 187 -5.68 12.19 11.68
N SER A 188 -4.45 12.18 11.20
CA SER A 188 -3.27 11.70 11.90
C SER A 188 -2.45 12.88 12.45
N SER A 189 -1.75 12.69 13.57
CA SER A 189 -0.90 13.72 14.14
C SER A 189 0.29 14.01 13.22
N MET A 190 0.59 15.29 13.00
CA MET A 190 1.89 15.70 12.45
C MET A 190 3.00 15.16 13.36
N PRO A 191 4.07 14.59 12.81
CA PRO A 191 5.19 14.18 13.63
C PRO A 191 5.78 15.40 14.34
N GLY A 192 5.85 15.31 15.67
CA GLY A 192 6.60 16.27 16.48
C GLY A 192 8.11 16.10 16.30
N PRO A 193 8.93 17.00 16.87
CA PRO A 193 10.39 16.90 16.82
C PRO A 193 10.93 15.56 17.33
N ASP A 194 10.27 14.98 18.33
CA ASP A 194 10.63 13.70 18.95
C ASP A 194 10.22 12.48 18.10
N GLU A 195 9.37 12.68 17.08
CA GLU A 195 8.99 11.65 16.11
C GLU A 195 9.90 11.66 14.87
N LEU A 196 10.86 12.60 14.78
CA LEU A 196 11.86 12.58 13.73
C LEU A 196 12.89 11.46 13.99
N PRO A 197 13.44 10.82 12.95
CA PRO A 197 14.32 9.66 13.14
C PRO A 197 15.62 10.05 13.84
N ALA A 198 15.81 9.54 15.07
CA ALA A 198 16.96 9.85 15.92
C ALA A 198 18.28 9.44 15.27
N GLU A 199 18.27 8.38 14.48
CA GLU A 199 19.40 7.87 13.71
C GLU A 199 19.87 8.87 12.64
N LEU A 200 18.93 9.51 11.92
CA LEU A 200 19.26 10.56 10.94
C LEU A 200 19.79 11.81 11.65
N ARG A 201 19.25 12.15 12.81
CA ARG A 201 19.75 13.25 13.63
C ARG A 201 21.19 12.99 14.06
N ALA A 202 21.48 11.79 14.55
CA ALA A 202 22.83 11.39 14.94
C ALA A 202 23.81 11.45 13.75
N LEU A 203 23.42 10.97 12.56
CA LEU A 203 24.23 11.10 11.35
C LEU A 203 24.52 12.55 11.00
N HIS A 204 23.51 13.41 11.08
CA HIS A 204 23.63 14.83 10.81
C HIS A 204 24.60 15.52 11.78
N GLU A 205 24.43 15.30 13.09
CA GLU A 205 25.29 15.88 14.13
C GLU A 205 26.74 15.40 14.01
N ARG A 206 26.96 14.11 13.73
CA ARG A 206 28.31 13.59 13.48
C ARG A 206 28.94 14.19 12.23
N GLY A 207 28.18 14.38 11.16
CA GLY A 207 28.69 15.01 9.95
C GLY A 207 29.03 16.49 10.15
N GLN A 208 28.28 17.21 10.98
CA GLN A 208 28.66 18.57 11.40
C GLN A 208 29.95 18.56 12.23
N ALA A 209 30.08 17.66 13.20
CA ALA A 209 31.28 17.54 14.03
C ALA A 209 32.54 17.14 13.23
N ALA A 210 32.38 16.32 12.19
CA ALA A 210 33.46 15.92 11.29
C ALA A 210 33.82 17.00 10.24
N GLY A 211 33.00 18.05 10.11
CA GLY A 211 33.17 19.08 9.08
C GLY A 211 32.69 18.65 7.69
N ASP A 212 31.95 17.54 7.58
CA ASP A 212 31.35 17.07 6.33
C ASP A 212 30.09 17.90 5.97
N PHE A 213 29.32 18.31 6.99
CA PHE A 213 28.09 19.09 6.82
C PHE A 213 28.22 20.50 7.39
N ALA A 214 27.41 21.43 6.85
CA ALA A 214 27.36 22.81 7.32
C ALA A 214 27.01 22.90 8.83
N PRO A 215 27.81 23.59 9.66
CA PRO A 215 27.70 23.54 11.12
C PRO A 215 26.52 24.37 11.69
N ASP A 216 25.92 25.25 10.89
CA ASP A 216 24.91 26.23 11.28
C ASP A 216 23.50 25.90 10.76
N VAL A 217 23.30 24.70 10.22
CA VAL A 217 21.99 24.22 9.75
C VAL A 217 21.38 23.30 10.80
N PRO A 218 20.22 23.62 11.40
CA PRO A 218 19.52 22.71 12.30
C PRO A 218 19.03 21.45 11.59
N PHE A 219 19.02 20.31 12.29
CA PHE A 219 18.59 19.04 11.72
C PHE A 219 17.18 19.09 11.14
N GLU A 220 16.25 19.80 11.78
CA GLU A 220 14.86 19.93 11.34
C GLU A 220 14.75 20.59 9.96
N VAL A 221 15.64 21.54 9.65
CA VAL A 221 15.71 22.21 8.35
C VAL A 221 16.25 21.24 7.30
N SER A 222 17.32 20.52 7.62
CA SER A 222 17.88 19.47 6.75
C SER A 222 16.86 18.35 6.49
N TYR A 223 16.12 17.94 7.52
CA TYR A 223 15.07 16.93 7.42
C TYR A 223 13.89 17.41 6.56
N ALA A 224 13.47 18.67 6.70
CA ALA A 224 12.47 19.26 5.81
C ALA A 224 12.94 19.26 4.35
N ALA A 225 14.21 19.56 4.09
CA ALA A 225 14.80 19.49 2.74
C ALA A 225 14.86 18.05 2.20
N ILE A 226 15.23 17.08 3.04
CA ILE A 226 15.16 15.64 2.74
C ILE A 226 13.74 15.24 2.33
N MET A 227 12.73 15.59 3.13
CA MET A 227 11.35 15.24 2.81
C MET A 227 10.86 15.94 1.54
N GLY A 228 11.23 17.21 1.34
CA GLY A 228 10.94 17.97 0.13
C GLY A 228 11.49 17.29 -1.13
N ILE A 229 12.74 16.83 -1.10
CA ILE A 229 13.36 16.18 -2.26
C ILE A 229 12.78 14.78 -2.50
N VAL A 230 12.51 14.01 -1.43
CA VAL A 230 11.87 12.69 -1.54
C VAL A 230 10.48 12.79 -2.16
N ILE A 231 9.68 13.77 -1.72
CA ILE A 231 8.33 14.02 -2.25
C ILE A 231 8.41 14.50 -3.70
N SER A 232 9.28 15.47 -3.99
CA SER A 232 9.46 16.00 -5.35
C SER A 232 9.84 14.88 -6.32
N THR A 233 10.83 14.06 -5.98
CA THR A 233 11.29 12.96 -6.84
C THR A 233 10.22 11.87 -6.99
N THR A 234 9.57 11.46 -5.89
CA THR A 234 8.58 10.37 -5.92
C THR A 234 7.29 10.78 -6.64
N VAL A 235 6.81 12.00 -6.42
CA VAL A 235 5.49 12.44 -6.89
C VAL A 235 5.59 13.33 -8.11
N PHE A 236 6.38 14.41 -8.04
CA PHE A 236 6.43 15.40 -9.11
C PHE A 236 7.22 14.88 -10.30
N VAL A 237 8.49 14.49 -10.12
CA VAL A 237 9.35 14.01 -11.20
C VAL A 237 8.80 12.72 -11.79
N GLY A 238 8.38 11.78 -10.95
CA GLY A 238 7.77 10.52 -11.41
C GLY A 238 6.54 10.74 -12.31
N ARG A 239 5.64 11.64 -11.91
CA ARG A 239 4.44 11.97 -12.71
C ARG A 239 4.77 12.83 -13.92
N PHE A 240 5.71 13.76 -13.80
CA PHE A 240 6.14 14.60 -14.92
C PHE A 240 6.76 13.76 -16.04
N ALA A 241 7.61 12.77 -15.69
CA ALA A 241 8.20 11.82 -16.64
C ALA A 241 7.14 10.93 -17.31
N GLU A 242 6.09 10.52 -16.58
CA GLU A 242 4.96 9.75 -17.14
C GLU A 242 4.24 10.50 -18.29
N PHE A 243 4.08 11.82 -18.16
CA PHE A 243 3.45 12.66 -19.19
C PHE A 243 4.43 13.24 -20.21
N ASN A 244 5.74 13.24 -19.93
CA ASN A 244 6.77 13.86 -20.77
C ASN A 244 8.03 12.96 -20.90
N PRO A 245 7.89 11.74 -21.45
CA PRO A 245 8.97 10.75 -21.47
C PRO A 245 10.19 11.19 -22.29
N ASP A 246 10.01 12.09 -23.27
CA ASP A 246 11.09 12.62 -24.11
C ASP A 246 11.94 13.70 -23.40
N VAL A 247 11.42 14.29 -22.33
CA VAL A 247 12.06 15.39 -21.59
C VAL A 247 12.76 14.88 -20.34
N VAL A 248 12.12 13.97 -19.61
CA VAL A 248 12.69 13.35 -18.42
C VAL A 248 12.66 11.84 -18.62
N PRO A 249 13.82 11.19 -18.78
CA PRO A 249 13.88 9.74 -18.89
C PRO A 249 13.18 9.09 -17.70
N ALA A 250 12.35 8.08 -17.97
CA ALA A 250 11.59 7.35 -16.94
C ALA A 250 12.45 6.48 -16.01
N ASP A 251 13.78 6.60 -16.07
CA ASP A 251 14.73 5.91 -15.19
C ASP A 251 14.66 6.46 -13.76
N ARG A 252 13.80 5.84 -12.96
CA ARG A 252 13.60 6.20 -11.55
C ARG A 252 14.88 6.02 -10.71
N ALA A 253 15.74 5.05 -11.04
CA ALA A 253 16.98 4.85 -10.30
C ALA A 253 17.93 6.02 -10.52
N ARG A 254 18.07 6.48 -11.77
CA ARG A 254 18.88 7.66 -12.06
C ARG A 254 18.31 8.93 -11.43
N GLN A 255 16.99 9.11 -11.45
CA GLN A 255 16.32 10.25 -10.82
C GLN A 255 16.61 10.31 -9.31
N ARG A 256 16.59 9.16 -8.61
CA ARG A 256 16.93 9.06 -7.17
C ARG A 256 18.37 9.43 -6.89
N GLU A 257 19.31 8.88 -7.64
CA GLU A 257 20.73 9.16 -7.43
C GLU A 257 21.03 10.66 -7.62
N VAL A 258 20.46 11.28 -8.65
CA VAL A 258 20.60 12.74 -8.86
C VAL A 258 20.01 13.53 -7.70
N ALA A 259 18.84 13.15 -7.19
CA ALA A 259 18.23 13.81 -6.04
C ALA A 259 19.11 13.68 -4.78
N ILE A 260 19.63 12.48 -4.50
CA ILE A 260 20.51 12.25 -3.35
C ILE A 260 21.80 13.07 -3.49
N ASP A 261 22.40 13.11 -4.68
CA ASP A 261 23.60 13.90 -4.95
C ASP A 261 23.36 15.39 -4.74
N GLN A 262 22.23 15.92 -5.24
CA GLN A 262 21.84 17.33 -5.06
C GLN A 262 21.68 17.69 -3.57
N LEU A 263 21.02 16.83 -2.80
CA LEU A 263 20.83 17.04 -1.38
C LEU A 263 22.16 17.01 -0.62
N LEU A 264 22.99 15.98 -0.84
CA LEU A 264 24.27 15.84 -0.13
C LEU A 264 25.22 16.99 -0.49
N TYR A 265 25.25 17.41 -1.76
CA TYR A 265 25.98 18.60 -2.17
C TYR A 265 25.48 19.86 -1.46
N GLY A 266 24.15 20.02 -1.33
CA GLY A 266 23.55 21.14 -0.61
C GLY A 266 23.84 21.15 0.89
N MET A 267 24.01 19.98 1.51
CA MET A 267 24.35 19.83 2.94
C MET A 267 25.84 20.03 3.23
N SER A 268 26.70 19.96 2.20
CA SER A 268 28.15 19.95 2.35
C SER A 268 28.68 21.24 2.98
N ALA A 269 29.70 21.13 3.84
CA ALA A 269 30.41 22.30 4.35
C ALA A 269 31.03 23.10 3.18
N ARG A 270 30.76 24.41 3.13
CA ARG A 270 31.40 25.29 2.13
C ARG A 270 32.87 25.41 2.48
N ARG A 271 33.76 24.92 1.60
CA ARG A 271 35.19 25.22 1.68
C ARG A 271 35.37 26.67 1.24
N SER A 272 35.75 27.53 2.18
CA SER A 272 36.20 28.91 1.95
C SER A 272 37.52 28.93 1.18
#